data_AF-A0A1I3YLR3-F1
#
_entry.id   AF-A0A1I3YLR3-F1
#
_cell.length_a   1.000
_cell.length_b   1.000
_cell.length_c   1.000
_cell.angle_alpha   90.00
_cell.angle_beta   90.00
_cell.angle_gamma   90.00
#
_symmetry.space_group_name_H-M   'P 1'
#
loop_
_entity.id
_entity.type
_entity.pdbx_description
1 polymer ?
#
loop_
_entity_poly.entity_id
_entity_poly.type
_entity_poly.pdbx_seq_one_letter_code
_entity_poly.pdbx_strand_id
1 'polypeptide(L)' 'MMQKYEVGQTIKERCTSCLHNNLKVIKVVPKEFEDKVAYVVWTQCPECGNNDHILTPQDL' A
#
# COMPACT_ATOMS: atom_id res chain seq x y z
N MET A 1 -0.62 -9.45 -9.34
CA MET A 1 0.41 -10.07 -8.48
C MET A 1 0.53 -9.24 -7.20
N MET A 2 0.33 -9.84 -6.02
CA MET A 2 0.44 -9.13 -4.74
C MET A 2 1.92 -8.87 -4.43
N GLN A 3 2.30 -7.61 -4.22
CA GLN A 3 3.66 -7.28 -3.77
C GLN A 3 3.86 -7.77 -2.33
N LYS A 4 4.93 -8.51 -2.06
CA LYS A 4 5.34 -8.89 -0.71
C LYS A 4 6.19 -7.75 -0.12
N TYR A 5 5.82 -7.28 1.05
CA TYR A 5 6.60 -6.28 1.79
C TYR A 5 7.41 -6.94 2.90
N GLU A 6 8.65 -6.49 3.08
CA GLU A 6 9.56 -7.00 4.12
C GLU A 6 9.56 -6.10 5.36
N VAL A 7 9.82 -6.70 6.52
CA VAL A 7 9.97 -5.95 7.78
C VAL A 7 11.18 -5.03 7.68
N GLY A 8 10.98 -3.73 7.95
CA GLY A 8 12.04 -2.71 7.85
C GLY A 8 12.18 -2.09 6.46
N GLN A 9 11.42 -2.57 5.46
CA GLN A 9 11.41 -1.97 4.13
C GLN A 9 10.86 -0.55 4.18
N THR A 10 11.63 0.41 3.66
CA THR A 10 11.14 1.78 3.45
C THR A 10 10.35 1.83 2.15
N ILE A 11 9.05 2.10 2.23
CA ILE A 11 8.18 2.27 1.06
C ILE A 11 8.05 3.77 0.79
N LYS A 12 8.77 4.27 -0.21
CA LYS A 12 8.64 5.64 -0.72
C LYS A 12 8.11 5.60 -2.13
N GLU A 13 6.90 6.09 -2.31
CA GLU A 13 6.27 6.23 -3.63
C GLU A 13 5.85 7.68 -3.83
N ARG A 14 6.00 8.16 -5.06
CA ARG A 14 5.58 9.51 -5.43
C ARG A 14 4.20 9.45 -6.08
N CYS A 15 3.38 10.44 -5.75
CA CYS A 15 2.11 10.69 -6.40
C CYS A 15 2.33 10.88 -7.90
N THR A 16 1.60 10.15 -8.72
CA THR A 16 1.66 10.28 -10.18
C THR A 16 1.07 11.60 -10.68
N SER A 17 0.26 12.28 -9.87
CA SER A 17 -0.36 13.57 -10.21
C SER A 17 0.49 14.77 -9.86
N CYS A 18 1.12 14.80 -8.67
CA CYS A 18 1.84 15.99 -8.19
C CYS A 18 3.28 15.74 -7.73
N LEU A 19 3.79 14.51 -7.89
CA LEU A 19 5.16 14.08 -7.57
C LEU A 19 5.62 14.21 -6.10
N HIS A 20 4.75 14.66 -5.20
CA HIS A 20 4.96 14.60 -3.75
C HIS A 20 4.85 13.16 -3.23
N ASN A 21 5.26 12.91 -2.00
CA ASN A 21 5.19 11.57 -1.43
C ASN A 21 3.74 11.15 -1.18
N ASN A 22 3.43 9.90 -1.51
CA ASN A 22 2.18 9.26 -1.10
C ASN A 22 2.28 8.81 0.37
N LEU A 23 1.15 8.87 1.06
CA LEU A 23 0.92 8.21 2.33
C LEU A 23 0.29 6.84 2.07
N LYS A 24 0.82 5.80 2.72
CA LYS A 24 0.31 4.43 2.61
C LYS A 24 -0.07 3.89 3.97
N VAL A 25 -1.27 3.30 4.07
CA VAL A 25 -1.69 2.53 5.24
C VAL A 25 -1.48 1.06 4.96
N ILE A 26 -0.76 0.40 5.87
CA ILE A 26 -0.39 -1.02 5.76
C ILE A 26 -1.08 -1.79 6.87
N LYS A 27 -1.71 -2.92 6.52
CA LYS A 27 -2.23 -3.89 7.48
C LYS A 27 -1.29 -5.07 7.54
N VAL A 28 -0.80 -5.36 8.75
CA VAL A 28 -0.02 -6.56 9.03
C VAL A 28 -0.94 -7.62 9.63
N VAL A 29 -0.99 -8.79 9.00
CA VAL A 29 -1.74 -9.93 9.53
C VAL A 29 -0.73 -10.91 10.12
N PRO A 30 -0.73 -11.12 11.45
CA PRO A 30 0.08 -12.17 12.05
C PRO A 30 -0.49 -13.53 11.66
N LYS A 31 0.37 -14.46 11.28
CA LYS A 31 0.02 -15.87 11.11
C LYS A 31 0.76 -16.67 12.17
N GLU A 32 0.07 -17.55 12.88
CA GLU A 32 0.63 -18.26 14.05
C GLU A 32 1.73 -19.27 13.70
N PHE A 33 1.89 -19.62 12.42
CA PHE A 33 2.87 -20.61 11.95
C PHE A 33 3.62 -20.20 10.67
N GLU A 34 3.45 -18.96 10.21
CA GLU A 34 4.06 -18.46 8.97
C GLU A 34 4.62 -17.04 9.15
N ASP A 35 5.45 -16.60 8.20
CA ASP A 35 5.93 -15.22 8.14
C ASP A 35 4.77 -14.21 8.13
N LYS A 36 4.96 -13.10 8.85
CA LYS A 36 3.98 -12.01 8.88
C LYS A 36 3.77 -11.48 7.47
N VAL A 37 2.51 -11.38 7.04
CA VAL A 37 2.19 -10.80 5.74
C VAL A 37 1.67 -9.39 5.93
N ALA A 38 2.24 -8.44 5.20
CA ALA A 38 1.83 -7.04 5.16
C ALA A 38 1.17 -6.72 3.82
N TYR A 39 0.09 -5.92 3.86
CA TYR A 39 -0.67 -5.51 2.68
C TYR A 39 -0.92 -4.00 2.71
N VAL A 40 -0.80 -3.31 1.57
CA VAL A 40 -1.23 -1.91 1.45
C VAL A 40 -2.76 -1.90 1.35
N VAL A 41 -3.41 -1.22 2.29
CA VAL A 41 -4.87 -1.07 2.35
C VAL A 41 -5.32 0.18 1.61
N TRP A 42 -4.48 1.22 1.64
CA TRP A 42 -4.84 2.53 1.11
C TRP A 42 -3.60 3.35 0.79
N THR A 43 -3.66 4.08 -0.33
CA THR A 43 -2.66 5.07 -0.75
C THR A 43 -3.37 6.39 -1.01
N GLN A 44 -2.87 7.49 -0.45
CA GLN A 44 -3.34 8.84 -0.73
C GLN A 44 -2.18 9.82 -0.77
N CYS A 45 -2.23 10.76 -1.70
CA CYS A 45 -1.39 11.95 -1.66
C CYS A 45 -2.04 13.04 -0.79
N PRO A 46 -1.41 13.44 0.33
CA PRO A 46 -1.96 14.48 1.20
C PRO A 46 -1.95 15.88 0.56
N GLU A 47 -1.08 16.09 -0.45
CA GLU A 47 -0.89 17.41 -1.07
C GLU A 47 -1.94 17.72 -2.14
N CYS A 48 -2.31 16.74 -2.96
CA CYS A 48 -3.26 16.95 -4.07
C CYS A 48 -4.56 16.14 -3.94
N GLY A 49 -4.69 15.32 -2.89
CA GLY A 49 -5.88 14.51 -2.65
C GLY A 49 -6.02 13.27 -3.54
N ASN A 50 -5.12 13.07 -4.52
CA ASN A 50 -5.13 11.89 -5.38
C ASN A 50 -5.03 10.61 -4.54
N ASN A 51 -5.85 9.62 -4.84
CA ASN A 51 -5.95 8.39 -4.06
C ASN A 51 -6.25 7.20 -4.96
N ASP A 52 -5.85 6.01 -4.52
CA ASP A 52 -5.98 4.76 -5.28
C ASP A 52 -7.37 4.13 -5.14
N HIS A 53 -8.48 4.89 -5.04
CA HIS A 53 -9.85 4.34 -4.92
C HIS A 53 -10.35 3.58 -6.17
N ILE A 54 -9.47 3.00 -6.98
CA ILE A 54 -9.85 1.92 -7.89
C ILE A 54 -9.81 0.62 -7.09
N LEU A 55 -10.90 0.33 -6.37
CA LEU A 55 -11.21 -1.02 -5.91
C LEU A 55 -11.41 -1.90 -7.16
N THR A 56 -10.33 -2.44 -7.72
CA THR A 56 -10.46 -3.49 -8.72
C THR A 56 -11.10 -4.69 -8.02
N PRO A 57 -12.26 -5.19 -8.49
CA PRO A 57 -12.84 -6.42 -7.96
C PRO A 57 -11.79 -7.52 -8.02
N GLN A 58 -11.62 -8.23 -6.90
CA GLN A 58 -10.84 -9.45 -6.90
C GLN A 58 -11.66 -10.49 -7.66
N ASP A 59 -11.27 -10.71 -8.91
CA ASP A 59 -11.70 -11.76 -9.83
C ASP A 59 -13.02 -11.52 -10.61
N LEU A 60 -12.91 -11.57 -11.94
CA LEU A 60 -13.95 -11.92 -12.91
C LEU A 60 -13.71 -13.35 -13.36
#